data_AF-A0A2S9Y3G5-F1
#
_entry.id   AF-A0A2S9Y3G5-F1
#
_cell.length_a   1.000
_cell.length_b   1.000
_cell.length_c   1.000
_cell.angle_alpha   90.00
_cell.angle_beta   90.00
_cell.angle_gamma   90.00
#
_symmetry.space_group_name_H-M   'P 1'
#
loop_
_entity.id
_entity.type
_entity.pdbx_description
1 polymer ?
#
loop_
_entity_poly.entity_id
_entity_poly.type
_entity_poly.pdbx_seq_one_letter_code
_entity_poly.pdbx_strand_id
1 'polypeptide(L)'
;MDQLLSRREQLAPAQDAARAGDALLVGRYVNEAMRFAPIGPGVLRTTTRDFVVGRDRWYATTVPKGTTVMIATQSAMFDDALFDDPDDFASTVTSTTSCCTDQVSTITSASTSPRL
;
A
#
# COMPACT_ATOMS: atom_id res chain seq x y z
N MET A 1 14.50 -6.70 1.93
CA MET A 1 15.37 -7.81 1.45
C MET A 1 15.55 -8.90 2.50
N ASP A 2 15.84 -8.57 3.76
CA ASP A 2 15.97 -9.57 4.84
C ASP A 2 14.78 -10.54 4.94
N GLN A 3 13.56 -10.04 4.74
CA GLN A 3 12.31 -10.82 4.78
C GLN A 3 12.25 -11.97 3.76
N LEU A 4 12.82 -11.80 2.55
CA LEU A 4 12.87 -12.89 1.57
C LEU A 4 14.01 -13.86 1.87
N LEU A 5 15.14 -13.36 2.36
CA LEU A 5 16.31 -14.18 2.68
C LEU A 5 16.09 -15.08 3.89
N SER A 6 15.25 -14.65 4.85
CA SER A 6 14.86 -15.45 6.01
C SER A 6 13.79 -16.50 5.70
N ARG A 7 13.14 -16.43 4.52
CA ARG A 7 12.02 -17.28 4.08
C ARG A 7 12.44 -18.22 2.96
N ARG A 8 13.13 -19.30 3.34
CA ARG A 8 13.75 -20.27 2.40
C ARG A 8 12.78 -20.84 1.38
N GLU A 9 11.54 -21.13 1.79
CA GLU A 9 10.52 -21.72 0.92
C GLU A 9 10.09 -20.77 -0.20
N GLN A 10 10.08 -19.46 0.07
CA GLN A 10 9.76 -18.41 -0.90
C GLN A 10 11.00 -17.97 -1.69
N LEU A 11 12.20 -18.10 -1.12
CA LEU A 11 13.45 -17.76 -1.79
C LEU A 11 13.76 -18.70 -2.97
N ALA A 12 13.54 -20.01 -2.81
CA ALA A 12 13.80 -20.99 -3.87
C ALA A 12 13.07 -20.67 -5.19
N PRO A 13 11.73 -20.50 -5.22
CA PRO A 13 11.02 -20.14 -6.44
C PRO A 13 11.38 -18.74 -6.96
N ALA A 14 11.76 -17.80 -6.10
CA ALA A 14 12.26 -16.50 -6.54
C ALA A 14 13.60 -16.61 -7.30
N GLN A 15 14.50 -17.50 -6.86
CA GLN A 15 15.74 -17.77 -7.58
C GLN A 15 15.49 -18.47 -8.92
N ASP A 16 14.53 -19.40 -8.97
CA ASP A 16 14.17 -20.08 -10.21
C ASP A 16 13.58 -19.10 -11.23
N ALA A 17 12.71 -18.18 -10.79
CA ALA A 17 12.22 -17.08 -11.61
C ALA A 17 13.37 -16.20 -12.15
N ALA A 18 14.35 -15.88 -11.31
CA ALA A 18 15.52 -15.10 -11.72
C ALA A 18 16.38 -15.85 -12.75
N ARG A 19 16.62 -17.16 -12.57
CA ARG A 19 17.36 -17.99 -13.53
C ARG A 19 16.61 -18.13 -14.87
N ALA A 20 15.28 -18.15 -14.83
CA ALA A 20 14.42 -18.19 -16.00
C ALA A 20 14.28 -16.82 -16.70
N GLY A 21 14.79 -15.73 -16.11
CA GLY A 21 14.69 -14.38 -16.66
C GLY A 21 13.32 -13.72 -16.48
N ASP A 22 12.45 -14.25 -15.62
CA ASP A 22 11.14 -13.67 -15.33
C ASP A 22 11.24 -12.52 -14.31
N ALA A 23 11.58 -11.33 -14.83
CA ALA A 23 11.74 -10.13 -14.02
C ALA A 23 10.44 -9.70 -13.32
N LEU A 24 9.26 -10.00 -13.89
CA LEU A 24 7.98 -9.65 -13.30
C LEU A 24 7.72 -10.48 -12.05
N LEU A 25 7.95 -11.78 -12.12
CA LEU A 25 7.78 -12.66 -10.97
C LEU A 25 8.80 -12.36 -9.87
N VAL A 26 10.05 -12.09 -10.23
CA VAL A 26 11.05 -11.61 -9.26
C VAL A 26 10.60 -10.30 -8.60
N GLY A 27 10.06 -9.36 -9.39
CA GLY A 27 9.52 -8.10 -8.87
C GLY A 27 8.41 -8.30 -7.85
N ARG A 28 7.54 -9.32 -8.02
CA ARG A 28 6.49 -9.65 -7.05
C ARG A 28 7.07 -10.12 -5.71
N TYR A 29 8.06 -11.01 -5.72
CA TYR A 29 8.76 -11.43 -4.49
C TYR A 29 9.44 -10.26 -3.78
N VAL A 30 10.07 -9.35 -4.53
CA VAL A 30 10.71 -8.16 -3.95
C VAL A 30 9.68 -7.21 -3.34
N ASN A 31 8.57 -6.95 -4.04
CA ASN A 31 7.50 -6.09 -3.54
C ASN A 31 6.87 -6.67 -2.28
N GLU A 32 6.60 -7.97 -2.24
CA GLU A 32 6.05 -8.61 -1.05
C GLU A 32 7.04 -8.55 0.11
N ALA A 33 8.34 -8.76 -0.13
CA ALA A 33 9.35 -8.59 0.92
C ALA A 33 9.46 -7.15 1.44
N MET A 34 9.12 -6.14 0.64
CA MET A 34 9.07 -4.75 1.08
C MET A 34 7.82 -4.45 1.92
N ARG A 35 6.73 -5.18 1.74
CA ARG A 35 5.50 -5.04 2.56
C ARG A 35 5.77 -5.31 4.04
N PHE A 36 6.58 -6.33 4.33
CA PHE A 36 7.01 -6.70 5.69
C PHE A 36 8.14 -5.82 6.26
N ALA A 37 8.82 -5.04 5.42
CA ALA A 37 9.92 -4.17 5.84
C ALA A 37 9.84 -2.80 5.14
N PRO A 38 8.79 -2.02 5.39
CA PRO A 38 8.64 -0.71 4.80
C PRO A 38 9.70 0.26 5.35
N ILE A 39 10.10 1.25 4.55
CA ILE A 39 11.12 2.25 4.92
C ILE A 39 10.71 3.08 6.15
N GLY A 40 9.41 3.18 6.43
CA GLY A 40 8.90 3.84 7.62
C GLY A 40 7.44 3.45 7.91
N PRO A 41 6.94 3.77 9.11
CA PRO A 41 5.60 3.39 9.55
C PRO A 41 4.49 4.11 8.77
N GLY A 42 4.81 5.22 8.11
CA GLY A 42 3.86 6.01 7.35
C GLY A 42 4.41 7.34 6.85
N VAL A 43 3.55 8.12 6.21
CA VAL A 43 3.87 9.45 5.69
C VAL A 43 3.00 10.50 6.38
N LEU A 44 3.61 11.57 6.87
CA LEU A 44 2.90 12.70 7.45
C LEU A 44 2.43 13.66 6.35
N ARG A 45 1.20 14.17 6.49
CA ARG A 45 0.60 15.18 5.61
C ARG A 45 -0.11 16.22 6.46
N THR A 46 -0.11 17.48 6.00
CA THR A 46 -0.87 18.56 6.66
C THR A 46 -2.03 18.98 5.77
N THR A 47 -3.24 19.05 6.33
CA THR A 47 -4.43 19.48 5.60
C THR A 47 -4.39 20.97 5.27
N THR A 48 -4.62 21.32 4.01
CA THR A 48 -4.67 22.72 3.56
C THR A 48 -6.03 23.38 3.75
N ARG A 49 -7.06 22.58 4.03
CA ARG A 49 -8.45 22.96 4.27
C ARG A 49 -9.15 21.89 5.11
N ASP A 50 -10.31 22.22 5.64
CA ASP A 50 -11.19 21.24 6.27
C ASP A 50 -11.55 20.14 5.25
N PHE A 51 -11.43 18.88 5.67
CA PHE A 51 -11.63 17.71 4.82
C PHE A 51 -12.30 16.58 5.59
N VAL A 52 -13.19 15.83 4.95
CA VAL A 52 -13.85 14.66 5.55
C VAL A 52 -13.21 13.40 4.99
N VAL A 53 -12.52 12.64 5.85
CA VAL A 53 -11.97 11.32 5.54
C VAL A 53 -13.07 10.28 5.68
N GLY A 54 -13.15 9.31 4.75
CA GLY A 54 -14.13 8.23 4.82
C GLY A 54 -15.57 8.71 4.63
N ARG A 55 -15.81 9.69 3.76
CA ARG A 55 -17.16 10.19 3.47
C ARG A 55 -18.07 9.01 3.11
N ASP A 56 -19.30 9.04 3.63
CA ASP A 56 -20.33 8.00 3.43
C ASP A 56 -19.94 6.62 4.01
N ARG A 57 -18.93 6.56 4.88
CA ARG A 57 -18.59 5.40 5.70
C ARG A 57 -18.93 5.66 7.17
N TRP A 58 -19.08 4.57 7.93
CA TRP A 58 -19.39 4.64 9.36
C TRP A 58 -18.29 5.34 10.18
N TYR A 59 -17.04 5.36 9.67
CA TYR A 59 -15.89 6.01 10.29
C TYR A 59 -15.62 7.44 9.76
N ALA A 60 -16.59 8.07 9.09
CA ALA A 60 -16.43 9.41 8.52
C ALA A 60 -15.94 10.41 9.59
N THR A 61 -14.81 11.05 9.33
CA THR A 61 -14.14 11.95 10.29
C THR A 61 -13.76 13.27 9.62
N THR A 62 -14.14 14.38 10.24
CA THR A 62 -13.72 15.72 9.79
C THR A 62 -12.34 16.05 10.35
N VAL A 63 -11.40 16.36 9.45
CA VAL A 63 -10.04 16.81 9.74
C VAL A 63 -9.97 18.31 9.45
N PRO A 64 -9.77 19.16 10.47
CA PRO A 64 -9.63 20.60 10.25
C PRO A 64 -8.42 20.97 9.40
N LYS A 65 -8.44 22.18 8.85
CA LYS A 65 -7.28 22.83 8.22
C LYS A 65 -6.13 22.93 9.21
N GLY A 66 -4.91 22.65 8.74
CA GLY A 66 -3.69 22.74 9.52
C GLY A 66 -3.39 21.53 10.41
N THR A 67 -4.28 20.53 10.44
CA THR A 67 -4.03 19.27 11.15
C THR A 67 -2.99 18.44 10.41
N THR A 68 -2.00 17.94 11.14
CA THR A 68 -1.08 16.92 10.61
C THR A 68 -1.67 15.53 10.84
N VAL A 69 -1.84 14.79 9.76
CA VAL A 69 -2.31 13.41 9.74
C VAL A 69 -1.20 12.48 9.33
N MET A 70 -1.23 11.25 9.86
CA MET A 70 -0.31 10.19 9.48
C MET A 70 -1.03 9.18 8.61
N ILE A 71 -0.53 8.98 7.39
CA ILE A 71 -0.93 7.86 6.54
C ILE A 71 -0.13 6.65 7.00
N ALA A 72 -0.74 5.79 7.81
CA ALA A 72 -0.10 4.62 8.41
C ALA A 72 0.09 3.50 7.37
N THR A 73 1.01 3.69 6.43
CA THR A 73 1.31 2.75 5.33
C THR A 73 1.60 1.35 5.86
N GLN A 74 2.34 1.23 6.96
CA GLN A 74 2.63 -0.08 7.56
C GLN A 74 1.36 -0.78 8.04
N SER A 75 0.39 -0.07 8.62
CA SER A 75 -0.89 -0.68 8.99
C SER A 75 -1.72 -1.08 7.77
N ALA A 76 -1.76 -0.22 6.73
CA ALA A 76 -2.52 -0.49 5.51
C ALA A 76 -1.99 -1.70 4.73
N MET A 77 -0.70 -2.00 4.84
CA MET A 77 -0.05 -3.15 4.22
C MET A 77 -0.42 -4.50 4.87
N PHE A 78 -1.07 -4.46 6.04
CA PHE A 78 -1.54 -5.64 6.78
C PHE A 78 -3.05 -5.55 7.07
N ASP A 79 -3.79 -4.82 6.24
CA ASP A 79 -5.23 -4.67 6.40
C ASP A 79 -5.97 -5.88 5.82
N ASP A 80 -6.59 -6.68 6.70
CA ASP A 80 -7.42 -7.83 6.36
C ASP A 80 -8.58 -7.48 5.41
N ALA A 81 -8.98 -6.20 5.33
CA ALA A 81 -10.01 -5.77 4.38
C ALA A 81 -9.51 -5.71 2.93
N LEU A 82 -8.19 -5.70 2.71
CA LEU A 82 -7.57 -5.55 1.39
C LEU A 82 -6.76 -6.78 0.95
N PHE A 83 -6.24 -7.55 1.90
CA PHE A 83 -5.42 -8.74 1.67
C PHE A 83 -5.99 -9.93 2.41
N ASP A 84 -6.07 -11.07 1.74
CA ASP A 84 -6.33 -12.35 2.40
C ASP A 84 -5.05 -12.79 3.14
N ASP A 85 -5.19 -13.22 4.39
CA ASP A 85 -4.10 -13.67 5.27
C ASP A 85 -2.86 -12.72 5.26
N PRO A 86 -2.99 -11.44 5.63
CA PRO A 86 -1.93 -10.43 5.44
C PRO A 86 -0.64 -10.71 6.19
N ASP A 87 -0.66 -11.56 7.22
CA ASP A 87 0.55 -11.96 7.93
C ASP A 87 1.38 -13.00 7.16
N ASP A 88 0.79 -13.64 6.15
CA ASP A 88 1.44 -14.63 5.31
C ASP A 88 2.14 -13.99 4.11
N PHE A 89 3.28 -14.59 3.73
CA PHE A 89 4.06 -14.12 2.59
C PHE A 89 3.55 -14.76 1.31
N ALA A 90 2.96 -13.97 0.42
CA ALA A 90 2.39 -14.45 -0.84
C ALA A 90 3.15 -13.90 -2.07
N SER A 91 3.57 -14.78 -2.99
CA SER A 91 4.12 -14.36 -4.29
C SER A 91 3.06 -13.78 -5.23
N THR A 92 1.79 -14.05 -4.94
CA THR A 92 0.62 -13.49 -5.61
C THR A 92 -0.21 -12.77 -4.56
N VAL A 93 0.05 -11.49 -4.41
CA VAL A 93 -0.78 -10.64 -3.55
C VAL A 93 -2.09 -10.40 -4.30
N THR A 94 -3.13 -11.15 -3.96
CA THR A 94 -4.48 -10.93 -4.50
C THR A 94 -5.11 -9.77 -3.72
N SER A 95 -4.77 -8.54 -4.08
CA SER A 95 -5.51 -7.40 -3.53
C SER A 95 -6.89 -7.37 -4.18
N THR A 96 -7.95 -7.44 -3.37
CA THR A 96 -9.32 -7.36 -3.87
C THR A 96 -9.52 -5.98 -4.51
N THR A 97 -9.44 -5.94 -5.85
CA THR A 97 -9.45 -4.70 -6.67
C THR A 97 -10.77 -3.94 -6.60
N SER A 98 -11.75 -4.42 -5.83
CA SER A 98 -13.03 -3.75 -5.59
C SER A 98 -12.89 -2.33 -5.01
N CYS A 99 -11.90 -2.07 -4.15
CA CYS A 99 -11.80 -0.78 -3.44
C CYS A 99 -11.05 0.31 -4.23
N CYS A 100 -10.07 -0.06 -5.06
CA CYS A 100 -9.10 0.89 -5.62
C CYS A 100 -9.64 1.78 -6.75
N THR A 101 -10.73 1.40 -7.43
CA THR A 101 -11.27 2.17 -8.56
C THR A 101 -11.88 3.51 -8.12
N ASP A 102 -12.43 3.59 -6.90
CA ASP A 102 -13.06 4.82 -6.39
C ASP A 102 -12.05 5.84 -5.82
N GLN A 103 -10.90 5.38 -5.32
CA GLN A 103 -9.96 6.26 -4.62
C GLN A 103 -9.03 7.04 -5.58
N VAL A 104 -8.70 6.50 -6.76
CA VAL A 104 -7.80 7.16 -7.73
C VAL A 104 -8.46 8.40 -8.36
N SER A 105 -9.76 8.33 -8.66
CA SER A 105 -10.52 9.43 -9.28
C SER A 105 -10.57 10.69 -8.41
N THR A 106 -10.52 10.54 -7.08
CA THR A 106 -10.61 11.67 -6.12
C THR A 106 -9.28 12.40 -5.95
N ILE A 107 -8.15 11.72 -6.18
CA ILE A 107 -6.81 12.30 -6.00
C ILE A 107 -6.40 13.08 -7.27
N THR A 108 -6.78 12.60 -8.45
CA THR A 108 -6.46 13.28 -9.73
C THR A 108 -7.24 14.58 -9.93
N SER A 109 -8.48 14.69 -9.43
CA SER A 109 -9.28 15.91 -9.57
C SER A 109 -8.81 17.09 -8.70
N ALA A 110 -7.97 16.84 -7.69
CA ALA A 110 -7.42 17.89 -6.82
C ALA A 110 -6.11 18.52 -7.34
N SER A 111 -5.48 17.92 -8.36
CA SER A 111 -4.19 18.36 -8.92
C SER A 111 -4.32 19.36 -10.08
N THR A 112 -5.52 19.61 -10.59
CA THR A 112 -5.74 20.56 -11.70
C THR A 112 -6.42 21.82 -11.19
N SER A 113 -5.67 22.65 -10.45
CA SER A 113 -6.03 24.06 -10.26
C SER A 113 -4.92 24.91 -10.87
N PRO A 114 -5.20 25.78 -11.86
CA PRO A 114 -4.17 26.58 -12.49
C PRO A 114 -3.68 27.63 -11.48
N ARG A 115 -2.36 27.71 -11.30
CA ARG A 115 -1.73 28.93 -10.79
C ARG A 115 -2.06 30.05 -11.78
N LEU A 116 -2.83 31.03 -11.34
CA LEU A 116 -2.80 32.44 -11.75
C LEU A 116 -3.43 33.27 -10.63
#